data_AF-A0A9X8YM59-F1
#
_entry.id   AF-A0A9X8YM59-F1
#
_cell.length_a   1.000
_cell.length_b   1.000
_cell.length_c   1.000
_cell.angle_alpha   90.00
_cell.angle_beta   90.00
_cell.angle_gamma   90.00
#
_symmetry.space_group_name_H-M   'P 1'
#
loop_
_entity.id
_entity.type
_entity.pdbx_description
1 polymer ?
#
loop_
_entity_poly.entity_id
_entity_poly.type
_entity_poly.pdbx_seq_one_letter_code
_entity_poly.pdbx_strand_id
1 'polypeptide(L)'
;GGELRVEVPDTNESKELMKFCRKLTVPLRAAMREQKVLMARENPTRPVVHVFFIAPGCCYVGYSYSNNNSPFYMGIPRLRF
;
A
#
# COMPACT_ATOMS: atom_id res chain seq x y z
N GLY A 1 11.99 1.08 0.11
CA GLY A 1 10.76 1.71 0.62
C GLY A 1 10.71 1.65 2.14
N GLY A 2 10.11 2.66 2.75
CA GLY A 2 9.90 2.79 4.19
C GLY A 2 8.59 2.20 4.69
N GLU A 3 7.59 2.12 3.82
CA GLU A 3 6.24 1.64 4.09
C GLU A 3 5.70 0.97 2.81
N LEU A 4 4.74 0.03 2.95
CA LEU A 4 4.00 -0.58 1.85
C LEU A 4 2.51 -0.30 2.01
N ARG A 5 1.91 0.26 0.97
CA ARG A 5 0.45 0.43 0.85
C ARG A 5 -0.06 -0.36 -0.34
N VAL A 6 -0.99 -1.29 -0.07
CA VAL A 6 -1.71 -2.04 -1.11
C VAL A 6 -3.12 -1.46 -1.21
N GLU A 7 -3.39 -0.74 -2.28
CA GLU A 7 -4.53 0.16 -2.41
C GLU A 7 -5.43 -0.24 -3.58
N VAL A 8 -6.67 0.25 -3.56
CA VAL A 8 -7.70 0.06 -4.59
C VAL A 8 -8.38 1.40 -4.83
N PRO A 9 -9.02 1.62 -5.99
CA PRO A 9 -9.89 2.78 -6.16
C PRO A 9 -11.07 2.71 -5.16
N ASP A 10 -11.51 3.86 -4.66
CA ASP A 10 -12.63 3.96 -3.71
C ASP A 10 -13.98 3.87 -4.45
N THR A 11 -14.28 2.70 -4.99
CA THR A 11 -15.54 2.39 -5.66
C THR A 11 -16.26 1.22 -4.98
N ASN A 12 -17.56 1.06 -5.25
CA ASN A 12 -18.34 -0.01 -4.64
C ASN A 12 -17.88 -1.40 -5.12
N GLU A 13 -17.48 -1.50 -6.38
CA GLU A 13 -17.04 -2.72 -7.05
C GLU A 13 -15.71 -3.22 -6.47
N SER A 14 -14.87 -2.30 -5.97
CA SER A 14 -13.56 -2.60 -5.39
C SER A 14 -13.60 -3.03 -3.92
N LYS A 15 -14.78 -3.11 -3.28
CA LYS A 15 -14.89 -3.53 -1.86
C LYS A 15 -14.40 -4.96 -1.61
N GLU A 16 -14.69 -5.89 -2.50
CA GLU A 16 -14.16 -7.26 -2.39
C GLU A 16 -12.65 -7.30 -2.61
N LEU A 17 -12.16 -6.50 -3.56
CA LEU A 17 -10.73 -6.37 -3.83
C LEU A 17 -9.99 -5.74 -2.64
N MET A 18 -10.61 -4.81 -1.92
CA MET A 18 -10.05 -4.23 -0.70
C MET A 18 -9.76 -5.29 0.37
N LYS A 19 -10.67 -6.27 0.56
CA LYS A 19 -10.45 -7.38 1.50
C LYS A 19 -9.23 -8.21 1.10
N PHE A 20 -9.09 -8.48 -0.20
CA PHE A 20 -7.92 -9.15 -0.77
C PHE A 20 -6.63 -8.36 -0.53
N CYS A 21 -6.60 -7.06 -0.87
CA CYS A 21 -5.42 -6.20 -0.70
C CYS A 21 -4.95 -6.14 0.75
N ARG A 22 -5.87 -6.08 1.71
CA ARG A 22 -5.55 -6.12 3.16
C ARG A 22 -4.86 -7.43 3.55
N LYS A 23 -5.36 -8.58 3.05
CA LYS A 23 -4.75 -9.89 3.32
C LYS A 23 -3.41 -10.06 2.60
N LEU A 24 -3.29 -9.58 1.37
CA LEU A 24 -2.07 -9.65 0.56
C LEU A 24 -0.93 -8.80 1.13
N THR A 25 -1.24 -7.70 1.82
CA THR A 25 -0.24 -6.77 2.35
C THR A 25 0.81 -7.46 3.22
N VAL A 26 0.42 -8.43 4.05
CA VAL A 26 1.32 -9.13 4.97
C VAL A 26 2.35 -10.00 4.21
N PRO A 27 1.96 -10.99 3.39
CA PRO A 27 2.92 -11.80 2.64
C PRO A 27 3.72 -10.98 1.63
N LEU A 28 3.11 -9.98 0.98
CA LEU A 28 3.83 -9.11 0.04
C LEU A 28 4.91 -8.28 0.73
N ARG A 29 4.63 -7.74 1.93
CA ARG A 29 5.64 -7.02 2.72
C ARG A 29 6.82 -7.92 3.10
N ALA A 30 6.54 -9.16 3.49
CA ALA A 30 7.59 -10.12 3.83
C ALA A 30 8.50 -10.40 2.63
N ALA A 31 7.91 -10.72 1.48
CA ALA A 31 8.65 -10.95 0.23
C ALA A 31 9.45 -9.71 -0.20
N MET A 32 8.86 -8.51 -0.14
CA MET A 32 9.55 -7.27 -0.48
C MET A 32 10.72 -6.93 0.46
N ARG A 33 10.66 -7.33 1.73
CA ARG A 33 11.77 -7.20 2.67
C ARG A 33 12.91 -8.15 2.34
N GLU A 34 12.59 -9.40 2.03
CA GLU A 34 13.56 -10.40 1.59
C GLU A 34 14.29 -9.96 0.31
N GLN A 35 13.54 -9.40 -0.64
CA GLN A 35 14.08 -8.84 -1.89
C GLN A 35 14.71 -7.44 -1.72
N LYS A 36 14.82 -6.93 -0.49
CA LYS A 36 15.42 -5.62 -0.15
C LYS A 36 14.75 -4.41 -0.83
N VAL A 37 13.54 -4.57 -1.36
CA VAL A 37 12.70 -3.47 -1.86
C VAL A 37 12.17 -2.64 -0.69
N LEU A 38 11.84 -3.29 0.43
CA LEU A 38 11.48 -2.65 1.69
C LEU A 38 12.58 -2.83 2.73
N MET A 39 12.71 -1.84 3.60
CA MET A 39 13.55 -1.94 4.77
C MET A 39 13.00 -3.00 5.75
N ALA A 40 13.89 -3.65 6.50
CA ALA A 40 13.50 -4.65 7.50
C ALA A 40 12.56 -4.08 8.58
N ARG A 41 12.72 -2.79 8.90
CA ARG A 41 11.84 -2.01 9.76
C ARG A 41 11.28 -0.83 8.97
N GLU A 42 10.07 -0.41 9.33
CA GLU A 42 9.44 0.76 8.72
C GLU A 42 10.27 2.02 8.99
N ASN A 43 10.30 2.92 8.01
CA ASN A 43 11.05 4.17 8.12
C ASN A 43 10.27 5.32 7.45
N PRO A 44 9.77 6.31 8.22
CA PRO A 44 8.94 7.39 7.69
C PRO A 44 9.68 8.34 6.75
N THR A 45 11.02 8.35 6.73
CA THR A 45 11.80 9.23 5.83
C THR A 45 12.11 8.58 4.49
N ARG A 46 11.76 7.29 4.31
CA ARG A 46 11.96 6.57 3.06
C ARG A 46 10.67 6.57 2.23
N PRO A 47 10.76 6.49 0.90
CA PRO A 47 9.60 6.47 0.02
C PRO A 47 8.59 5.38 0.40
N VAL A 48 7.31 5.70 0.26
CA VAL A 48 6.20 4.74 0.41
C VAL A 48 6.08 3.96 -0.89
N VAL A 49 6.05 2.63 -0.81
CA VAL A 49 5.81 1.76 -1.96
C VAL A 49 4.31 1.54 -2.09
N HIS A 50 3.79 1.73 -3.30
CA HIS A 50 2.37 1.57 -3.61
C HIS A 50 2.19 0.40 -4.57
N VAL A 51 1.23 -0.46 -4.23
CA VAL A 51 0.71 -1.48 -5.14
C VAL A 51 -0.78 -1.23 -5.30
N PHE A 52 -1.16 -0.68 -6.44
CA PHE A 52 -2.51 -0.19 -6.70
C PHE A 52 -3.25 -1.13 -7.63
N PHE A 53 -4.25 -1.84 -7.10
CA PHE A 53 -5.05 -2.79 -7.85
C PHE A 53 -6.24 -2.10 -8.52
N ILE A 54 -6.32 -2.22 -9.85
CA ILE A 54 -7.45 -1.69 -10.65
C ILE A 54 -8.51 -2.76 -10.92
N ALA A 55 -8.11 -4.03 -10.90
CA ALA A 55 -8.97 -5.20 -11.08
C ALA A 55 -8.28 -6.43 -10.46
N PRO A 56 -8.97 -7.56 -10.26
CA PRO A 56 -8.34 -8.80 -9.83
C PRO A 56 -7.17 -9.19 -10.75
N GLY A 57 -5.99 -9.42 -10.18
CA GLY A 57 -4.78 -9.76 -10.93
C GLY A 57 -4.12 -8.60 -11.70
N CYS A 58 -4.72 -7.40 -11.71
CA CYS A 58 -4.21 -6.24 -12.44
C CYS A 58 -3.82 -5.12 -11.46
N CYS A 59 -2.53 -4.78 -11.39
CA CYS A 59 -2.05 -3.72 -10.52
C CYS A 59 -0.91 -2.91 -11.13
N TYR A 60 -0.79 -1.67 -10.67
CA TYR A 60 0.37 -0.82 -10.89
C TYR A 60 1.26 -0.84 -9.64
N VAL A 61 2.56 -0.75 -9.87
CA VAL A 61 3.56 -0.66 -8.80
C VAL A 61 4.33 0.63 -8.97
N GLY A 62 4.47 1.39 -7.88
CA GLY A 62 5.18 2.65 -7.88
C GLY A 62 5.60 3.07 -6.47
N TYR A 63 6.06 4.30 -6.33
CA TYR A 63 6.40 4.87 -5.04
C TYR A 63 6.08 6.36 -4.98
N SER A 64 5.97 6.88 -3.77
CA SER A 64 5.84 8.31 -3.51
C SER A 64 6.83 8.74 -2.42
N TYR A 65 7.27 10.00 -2.47
CA TYR A 65 8.12 10.56 -1.43
C TYR A 65 7.26 10.89 -0.20
N SER A 66 7.67 10.41 0.97
CA SER A 66 6.89 10.54 2.21
C SER A 66 6.75 11.98 2.71
N ASN A 67 7.59 12.90 2.23
CA ASN A 67 7.50 14.33 2.51
C ASN A 67 6.62 15.11 1.52
N ASN A 68 6.07 14.42 0.50
CA ASN A 68 5.24 15.03 -0.53
C ASN A 68 4.13 14.06 -0.98
N ASN A 69 3.46 13.42 -0.02
CA ASN A 69 2.30 12.57 -0.25
C ASN A 69 1.29 12.71 0.89
N SER A 70 0.12 12.08 0.76
CA SER A 70 -0.78 11.91 1.90
C SER A 70 -0.21 10.86 2.85
N PRO A 71 -0.17 11.10 4.18
CA PRO A 71 0.27 10.10 5.15
C PRO A 71 -0.76 8.99 5.36
N PHE A 72 -1.98 9.14 4.84
CA PHE A 72 -3.08 8.22 5.08
C PHE A 72 -3.18 7.13 3.99
N TYR A 73 -3.62 5.94 4.39
CA TYR A 73 -3.99 4.86 3.47
C TYR A 73 -5.10 5.33 2.52
N MET A 74 -4.93 5.12 1.21
CA MET A 74 -5.82 5.64 0.15
C MET A 74 -6.00 7.17 0.16
N GLY A 75 -5.19 7.91 0.92
CA GLY A 75 -5.38 9.34 1.13
C GLY A 75 -6.54 9.71 2.07
N ILE A 76 -7.17 8.74 2.75
CA ILE A 76 -8.39 8.95 3.54
C ILE A 76 -8.08 8.74 5.05
N PRO A 77 -8.21 9.79 5.90
CA PRO A 77 -8.07 9.65 7.34
C PRO A 77 -9.15 8.75 7.93
N ARG A 78 -8.77 7.78 8.79
CA ARG A 78 -9.74 6.96 9.53
C ARG A 78 -10.15 7.67 10.82
N LEU A 79 -11.37 8.18 10.84
CA LEU A 79 -11.97 8.81 12.02
C LEU A 79 -12.90 7.82 12.73
N ARG A 80 -12.93 7.87 14.06
CA ARG A 80 -13.89 7.14 14.89
C ARG A 80 -14.53 8.15 15.83
N PHE A 81 -15.86 8.23 15.79
CA PHE A 81 -16.68 8.99 16.72
C PHE A 81 -17.32 8.02 17.72
#